data_AF-A0A9D0NXV7-F1
#
_entry.id   AF-A0A9D0NXV7-F1
#
_cell.length_a   1.000
_cell.length_b   1.000
_cell.length_c   1.000
_cell.angle_alpha   90.00
_cell.angle_beta   90.00
_cell.angle_gamma   90.00
#
_symmetry.space_group_name_H-M   'P 1'
#
loop_
_entity.id
_entity.type
_entity.pdbx_description
1 polymer ?
#
loop_
_entity_poly.entity_id
_entity_poly.type
_entity_poly.pdbx_seq_one_letter_code
_entity_poly.pdbx_strand_id
1 'polypeptide(L)'
;MTTITVQAANLDPSSHFFQESFGNFQDELATAKAEGKKGVMLFFEQNDCPFCARMKRTILNQPEVQQYYRDNFRIFAVNIEGDVDITDFQGKTI
;
A
#
# COMPACT_ATOMS: atom_id res chain seq x y z
N MET A 1 13.72 8.26 -35.17
CA MET A 1 12.81 7.84 -34.09
C MET A 1 13.67 7.48 -32.89
N THR A 2 13.96 8.45 -32.03
CA THR A 2 14.78 8.22 -30.83
C THR A 2 13.82 8.05 -29.68
N THR A 3 13.55 6.81 -29.29
CA THR A 3 12.85 6.51 -28.05
C THR A 3 13.79 6.86 -26.91
N ILE A 4 13.68 8.09 -26.40
CA ILE A 4 14.20 8.43 -25.08
C ILE A 4 13.33 7.69 -24.08
N THR A 5 13.82 6.56 -23.58
CA THR A 5 13.27 5.95 -22.36
C THR A 5 13.57 6.90 -21.22
N VAL A 6 12.60 7.71 -20.84
CA VAL A 6 12.62 8.41 -19.56
C VAL A 6 12.58 7.32 -18.50
N GLN A 7 13.73 7.03 -17.88
CA GLN A 7 13.76 6.23 -16.65
C GLN A 7 12.91 6.99 -15.64
N ALA A 8 11.72 6.48 -15.33
CA ALA A 8 10.85 7.12 -14.36
C ALA A 8 11.61 7.18 -13.03
N ALA A 9 11.82 8.39 -12.50
CA ALA A 9 12.51 8.56 -11.23
C ALA A 9 11.76 7.80 -10.13
N ASN A 10 12.49 7.15 -9.24
CA ASN A 10 11.89 6.46 -8.10
C ASN A 10 10.98 7.42 -7.31
N LEU A 11 9.79 6.94 -6.95
CA LEU A 11 8.78 7.68 -6.19
C LEU A 11 8.81 7.26 -4.72
N ASP A 12 8.60 8.20 -3.81
CA ASP A 12 8.51 7.89 -2.38
C ASP A 12 7.24 7.08 -2.09
N PRO A 13 7.35 5.83 -1.59
CA PRO A 13 6.18 5.00 -1.31
C PRO A 13 5.23 5.61 -0.28
N SER A 14 5.74 6.40 0.68
CA SER A 14 4.91 6.97 1.75
C SER A 14 3.87 7.96 1.23
N SER A 15 4.20 8.67 0.14
CA SER A 15 3.34 9.69 -0.47
C SER A 15 2.67 9.26 -1.77
N HIS A 16 3.19 8.24 -2.46
CA HIS A 16 2.73 7.84 -3.79
C HIS A 16 2.18 6.42 -3.88
N PHE A 17 2.47 5.55 -2.90
CA PHE A 17 2.06 4.14 -2.94
C PHE A 17 0.95 3.82 -1.94
N PHE A 18 1.17 4.13 -0.66
CA PHE A 18 0.22 3.84 0.40
C PHE A 18 -0.91 4.86 0.43
N GLN A 19 -2.12 4.38 0.76
CA GLN A 19 -3.32 5.18 0.95
C GLN A 19 -3.63 5.28 2.44
N GLU A 20 -4.41 6.29 2.82
CA GLU A 20 -4.95 6.40 4.17
C GLU A 20 -6.09 5.39 4.38
N SER A 21 -6.17 4.83 5.59
CA SER A 21 -7.25 3.95 6.04
C SER A 21 -7.72 4.37 7.42
N PHE A 22 -9.01 4.18 7.68
CA PHE A 22 -9.61 4.35 9.01
C PHE A 22 -9.58 3.06 9.86
N GLY A 23 -8.85 2.03 9.43
CA GLY A 23 -8.65 0.80 10.22
C GLY A 23 -9.80 -0.22 10.14
N ASN A 24 -10.88 0.05 9.40
CA ASN A 24 -11.95 -0.92 9.17
C ASN A 24 -11.76 -1.65 7.83
N PHE A 25 -11.30 -2.90 7.89
CA PHE A 25 -10.98 -3.66 6.68
C PHE A 25 -12.20 -4.13 5.89
N GLN A 26 -13.38 -4.22 6.51
CA GLN A 26 -14.62 -4.52 5.80
C GLN A 26 -15.01 -3.37 4.88
N ASP A 27 -14.92 -2.13 5.39
CA ASP A 27 -15.20 -0.91 4.64
C ASP A 27 -14.17 -0.71 3.52
N GLU A 28 -12.89 -0.96 3.78
CA GLU A 28 -11.86 -0.88 2.74
C GLU A 28 -12.08 -1.93 1.64
N LEU A 29 -12.52 -3.14 2.00
CA LEU A 29 -12.84 -4.18 1.01
C LEU A 29 -14.09 -3.85 0.20
N ALA A 30 -15.12 -3.26 0.83
CA ALA A 30 -16.31 -2.78 0.14
C ALA A 30 -15.95 -1.67 -0.86
N THR A 31 -15.09 -0.73 -0.45
CA THR A 31 -14.55 0.33 -1.29
C THR A 31 -13.73 -0.23 -2.45
N ALA A 32 -12.82 -1.17 -2.19
CA ALA A 32 -12.03 -1.83 -3.23
C ALA A 32 -12.94 -2.49 -4.29
N LYS A 33 -14.02 -3.16 -3.87
CA LYS A 33 -15.01 -3.72 -4.80
C LYS A 33 -15.73 -2.66 -5.61
N ALA A 34 -16.17 -1.57 -4.98
CA ALA A 34 -16.85 -0.47 -5.66
C ALA A 34 -15.97 0.23 -6.69
N GLU A 35 -14.67 0.35 -6.42
CA GLU A 35 -13.66 0.88 -7.34
C GLU A 35 -13.22 -0.10 -8.43
N GLY A 36 -13.74 -1.34 -8.45
CA GLY A 36 -13.33 -2.37 -9.40
C GLY A 36 -11.91 -2.92 -9.18
N LYS A 37 -11.36 -2.76 -7.98
CA LYS A 37 -10.07 -3.32 -7.57
C LYS A 37 -10.18 -4.83 -7.35
N LYS A 38 -9.05 -5.52 -7.49
CA LYS A 38 -8.91 -6.96 -7.23
C LYS A 38 -8.93 -7.29 -5.74
N GLY A 39 -8.64 -6.32 -4.87
CA GLY A 39 -8.70 -6.49 -3.42
C GLY A 39 -7.97 -5.39 -2.66
N VAL A 40 -7.68 -5.70 -1.40
CA VAL A 40 -6.90 -4.87 -0.48
C VAL A 40 -5.53 -5.50 -0.25
N MET A 41 -4.46 -4.72 -0.34
CA MET A 41 -3.11 -5.10 0.06
C MET A 41 -2.79 -4.44 1.39
N LEU A 42 -2.49 -5.26 2.40
CA LEU A 42 -2.00 -4.80 3.70
C LEU A 42 -0.49 -5.02 3.76
N PHE A 43 0.26 -3.94 4.01
CA PHE A 43 1.69 -3.98 4.24
C PHE A 43 1.95 -3.82 5.74
N PHE A 44 2.06 -4.93 6.43
CA PHE A 44 2.40 -4.93 7.86
C PHE A 44 3.85 -4.51 8.06
N GLU A 45 4.04 -3.51 8.89
CA GLU A 45 5.35 -2.99 9.24
C GLU A 45 5.42 -2.57 10.71
N GLN A 46 6.63 -2.30 11.17
CA GLN A 46 6.93 -1.75 12.49
C GLN A 46 8.05 -0.72 12.34
N ASN A 47 8.25 0.07 13.39
CA ASN A 47 9.40 0.96 13.46
C ASN A 47 10.70 0.15 13.41
N ASP A 48 11.74 0.73 12.83
CA ASP A 48 13.07 0.11 12.72
C ASP A 48 13.13 -1.28 12.05
N CYS A 49 12.14 -1.62 11.21
CA CYS A 49 12.15 -2.83 10.40
C CYS A 49 13.10 -2.70 9.19
N PRO A 50 14.30 -3.32 9.18
CA PRO A 50 15.26 -3.15 8.09
C PRO A 50 14.77 -3.74 6.76
N PHE A 51 13.96 -4.80 6.83
CA PHE A 51 13.37 -5.42 5.64
C PHE A 51 12.26 -4.57 5.02
N CYS A 52 11.44 -3.92 5.86
CA CYS A 52 10.42 -2.98 5.42
C CYS A 52 11.09 -1.77 4.73
N ALA A 53 12.15 -1.23 5.35
CA ALA A 53 12.95 -0.15 4.78
C ALA A 53 13.64 -0.55 3.46
N ARG A 54 14.11 -1.80 3.33
CA ARG A 54 14.66 -2.31 2.07
C ARG A 54 13.57 -2.40 1.00
N MET A 55 12.44 -3.03 1.30
CA MET A 55 11.31 -3.18 0.38
C MET A 55 10.84 -1.82 -0.17
N LYS A 56 10.67 -0.83 0.71
CA LYS A 56 10.32 0.55 0.34
C LYS A 56 11.37 1.21 -0.57
N ARG A 57 12.66 1.02 -0.29
CA ARG A 57 13.77 1.64 -1.06
C ARG A 57 14.13 0.93 -2.36
N THR A 58 13.76 -0.33 -2.55
CA THR A 58 14.20 -1.11 -3.71
C THR A 58 13.09 -1.55 -4.63
N ILE A 59 11.86 -1.78 -4.12
CA ILE A 59 10.75 -2.33 -4.92
C ILE A 59 9.59 -1.35 -4.95
N LEU A 60 9.08 -0.92 -3.79
CA LEU A 60 7.88 -0.08 -3.74
C LEU A 60 8.12 1.35 -4.20
N ASN A 61 9.38 1.75 -4.43
CA ASN A 61 9.72 3.04 -5.02
C ASN A 61 9.73 3.05 -6.55
N GLN A 62 9.61 1.88 -7.19
CA GLN A 62 9.63 1.79 -8.65
C GLN A 62 8.27 2.23 -9.22
N PRO A 63 8.22 3.21 -10.14
CA PRO A 63 6.95 3.75 -10.65
C PRO A 63 6.05 2.70 -11.29
N GLU A 64 6.61 1.74 -12.02
CA GLU A 64 5.85 0.64 -12.63
C GLU A 64 5.20 -0.29 -11.59
N VAL A 65 5.88 -0.53 -10.47
CA VAL A 65 5.33 -1.30 -9.35
C VAL A 65 4.21 -0.50 -8.71
N GLN A 66 4.45 0.77 -8.40
CA GLN A 66 3.41 1.61 -7.79
C GLN A 66 2.17 1.71 -8.65
N GLN A 67 2.34 1.93 -9.96
CA GLN A 67 1.24 1.99 -10.91
C GLN A 67 0.47 0.67 -10.95
N TYR A 68 1.15 -0.46 -11.17
CA TYR A 68 0.50 -1.75 -11.25
C TYR A 68 -0.33 -2.05 -10.00
N TYR A 69 0.25 -1.88 -8.82
CA TYR A 69 -0.46 -2.18 -7.59
C TYR A 69 -1.61 -1.20 -7.35
N ARG A 70 -1.45 0.11 -7.60
CA ARG A 70 -2.53 1.08 -7.44
C ARG A 70 -3.67 0.89 -8.42
N ASP A 71 -3.40 0.39 -9.62
CA ASP A 71 -4.45 0.07 -10.59
C ASP A 71 -5.28 -1.13 -10.11
N ASN A 72 -4.67 -2.06 -9.38
CA ASN A 72 -5.27 -3.34 -9.03
C ASN A 72 -5.75 -3.45 -7.57
N PHE A 73 -5.24 -2.65 -6.63
CA PHE A 73 -5.51 -2.80 -5.20
C PHE A 73 -5.70 -1.46 -4.50
N ARG A 74 -6.44 -1.50 -3.40
CA ARG A 74 -6.33 -0.49 -2.33
C ARG A 74 -5.21 -0.92 -1.39
N ILE A 75 -4.28 -0.03 -1.03
CA ILE A 75 -2.99 -0.41 -0.43
C ILE A 75 -2.77 0.38 0.84
N PHE A 76 -2.62 -0.33 1.97
CA PHE A 76 -2.47 0.30 3.28
C PHE A 76 -1.22 -0.21 3.99
N ALA A 77 -0.49 0.70 4.61
CA ALA A 77 0.53 0.34 5.58
C ALA A 77 -0.13 0.14 6.95
N VAL A 78 0.20 -0.95 7.63
CA VAL A 78 -0.31 -1.28 8.95
C VAL A 78 0.86 -1.33 9.92
N ASN A 79 0.92 -0.37 10.84
CA ASN A 79 1.90 -0.39 11.92
C ASN A 79 1.44 -1.39 12.98
N ILE A 80 2.15 -2.51 13.14
CA ILE A 80 1.80 -3.57 14.10
C ILE A 80 2.07 -3.17 15.56
N GLU A 81 2.83 -2.09 15.78
CA GLU A 81 3.08 -1.49 17.09
C GLU A 81 2.23 -0.22 17.30
N GLY A 82 1.31 0.09 16.37
CA GLY A 82 0.52 1.31 16.42
C GLY A 82 -0.64 1.22 17.40
N ASP A 83 -1.02 2.37 17.96
CA ASP A 83 -2.18 2.52 18.86
C ASP A 83 -3.51 2.72 18.09
N VAL A 84 -3.52 2.45 16.77
CA VAL A 84 -4.70 2.58 15.93
C VAL A 84 -5.45 1.26 15.93
N ASP A 85 -6.64 1.26 16.52
CA ASP A 85 -7.55 0.12 16.51
C ASP A 85 -7.86 -0.34 15.07
N ILE A 86 -7.79 -1.65 14.84
CA ILE A 86 -8.12 -2.25 13.55
C ILE A 86 -9.30 -3.19 13.70
N THR A 87 -10.34 -2.99 12.89
CA THR A 87 -11.42 -3.95 12.71
C THR A 87 -11.10 -4.87 11.54
N ASP A 88 -10.87 -6.15 11.83
CA ASP A 88 -10.53 -7.16 10.84
C ASP A 88 -11.70 -7.51 9.90
N PHE A 89 -11.45 -8.38 8.92
CA PHE A 89 -12.48 -8.78 7.96
C PHE A 89 -13.64 -9.59 8.58
N GLN A 90 -13.48 -10.10 9.80
CA GLN A 90 -14.51 -10.79 10.58
C GLN A 90 -15.30 -9.82 11.48
N GLY A 91 -14.95 -8.52 11.49
CA GLY A 91 -15.58 -7.52 12.33
C GLY A 91 -15.05 -7.49 13.78
N LYS A 92 -13.93 -8.15 14.06
CA LYS A 92 -13.27 -8.10 15.37
C LYS A 92 -12.29 -6.94 15.41
N THR A 93 -12.44 -6.07 16.41
CA THR A 93 -11.45 -5.03 16.70
C THR A 93 -10.31 -5.59 17.54
N ILE A 94 -9.09 -5.23 17.18
CA ILE A 94 -7.82 -5.59 17.81
C ILE A 94 -6.94 -4.36 17.99
#